data_AF-A0A966SKZ9-F1
#
_entry.id   AF-A0A966SKZ9-F1
#
_cell.length_a   1.000
_cell.length_b   1.000
_cell.length_c   1.000
_cell.angle_alpha   90.00
_cell.angle_beta   90.00
_cell.angle_gamma   90.00
#
_symmetry.space_group_name_H-M   'P 1'
#
loop_
_entity.id
_entity.type
_entity.pdbx_description
1 polymer ?
#
loop_
_entity_poly.entity_id
_entity_poly.type
_entity_poly.pdbx_seq_one_letter_code
_entity_poly.pdbx_strand_id
1 'polypeptide(L)'
;VADRAVQLPVTQLATNALAVGNAYAFSDRDGVIRRFPPFVDAPAQGRFWAMGFLLAAHRLGLDLRRAQVEASRLVLPGTNGVGREVPLNRKGDSYLDWGVYPDRKAPLSRQLQVVKFVDVFNCIRQRDRGEVPFNLELSNKLVVVGAGGTGVNLNDQGPTSLARITLRCITHINVANALLTDRFVQRLPLPWERAVVFSFVLFATLAGWRLRTLWATIAVLVLAGVYVGLSFWVYAEHRYLLPVALPVVGALLATHLVMSTGREVENADRRRLERLLKKVVSPKVIDALLEQAWPAPQTRRMEITVLFADLRGFTHFAEESQNRAEAIARELAMSSAEARALTDEAAREAMSSVNRYLAAAVDEIKATDGTLDKYMGDCVMAFWGAPIEESSHAAQALKCAAAIQQAVERINRANAAENDFHLAENKLRTQKRLPPRPMLPVLTFGVGVNSGLAIVGFMGSEEHLSSYTVFGHVVNVASR
;
A
#
# COMPACT_ATOMS: atom_id res chain seq x y z
N VAL A 1 13.57 4.89 -42.45
CA VAL A 1 12.56 4.55 -43.47
C VAL A 1 13.30 3.74 -44.52
N ALA A 2 13.36 2.41 -44.33
CA ALA A 2 14.00 1.53 -45.29
C ALA A 2 13.09 1.43 -46.53
N ASP A 3 13.70 1.40 -47.72
CA ASP A 3 13.04 1.21 -49.01
C ASP A 3 12.08 0.02 -48.94
N ARG A 4 10.79 0.29 -48.80
CA ARG A 4 9.76 -0.74 -48.89
C ARG A 4 9.49 -0.95 -50.37
N ALA A 5 10.07 -2.00 -50.95
CA ALA A 5 9.74 -2.42 -52.29
C ALA A 5 8.22 -2.65 -52.38
N VAL A 6 7.54 -1.77 -53.13
CA VAL A 6 6.12 -1.93 -53.44
C VAL A 6 6.01 -2.99 -54.53
N GLN A 7 5.30 -4.07 -54.22
CA GLN A 7 4.99 -5.11 -55.20
C GLN A 7 3.67 -4.76 -55.88
N LEU A 8 3.73 -4.47 -57.18
CA LEU A 8 2.53 -4.23 -57.98
C LEU A 8 1.81 -5.54 -58.29
N PRO A 9 0.47 -5.50 -58.46
CA PRO A 9 -0.29 -6.65 -58.96
C PRO A 9 0.22 -7.11 -60.33
N VAL A 10 -0.09 -8.35 -60.70
CA VAL A 10 0.15 -8.85 -62.06
C VAL A 10 -0.48 -7.92 -63.09
N THR A 11 0.18 -7.72 -64.23
CA THR A 11 -0.16 -6.70 -65.22
C THR A 11 -1.62 -6.77 -65.66
N GLN A 12 -2.18 -7.97 -65.83
CA GLN A 12 -3.58 -8.20 -66.21
C GLN A 12 -4.59 -7.60 -65.21
N LEU A 13 -4.28 -7.62 -63.91
CA LEU A 13 -5.11 -7.00 -62.89
C LEU A 13 -4.84 -5.50 -62.81
N ALA A 14 -3.57 -5.09 -62.93
CA ALA A 14 -3.19 -3.68 -62.84
C ALA A 14 -3.77 -2.83 -63.98
N THR A 15 -3.79 -3.34 -65.22
CA THR A 15 -4.27 -2.58 -66.40
C THR A 15 -5.79 -2.53 -66.51
N ASN A 16 -6.50 -3.50 -65.93
CA ASN A 16 -7.97 -3.57 -65.95
C ASN A 16 -8.61 -3.01 -64.67
N ALA A 17 -7.81 -2.66 -63.65
CA ALA A 17 -8.31 -2.08 -62.41
C ALA A 17 -8.66 -0.61 -62.60
N LEU A 18 -9.78 -0.19 -62.00
CA LEU A 18 -10.13 1.22 -61.86
C LEU A 18 -9.04 2.01 -61.09
N ALA A 19 -8.45 1.38 -60.08
CA ALA A 19 -7.36 1.94 -59.27
C ALA A 19 -6.58 0.81 -58.57
N VAL A 20 -5.30 1.06 -58.29
CA VAL A 20 -4.44 0.16 -57.51
C VAL A 20 -4.25 0.75 -56.10
N GLY A 21 -4.65 -0.02 -55.08
CA GLY A 21 -4.53 0.37 -53.67
C GLY A 21 -3.56 -0.49 -52.89
N ASN A 22 -3.08 0.02 -51.75
CA ASN A 22 -2.29 -0.76 -50.82
C ASN A 22 -3.20 -1.66 -49.97
N ALA A 23 -2.76 -2.91 -49.78
CA ALA A 23 -3.38 -3.88 -48.87
C ALA A 23 -2.64 -3.97 -47.52
N TYR A 24 -1.76 -3.01 -47.24
CA TYR A 24 -0.85 -3.09 -46.11
C TYR A 24 -1.54 -2.71 -44.80
N ALA A 25 -1.48 -3.60 -43.80
CA ALA A 25 -2.00 -3.35 -42.46
C ALA A 25 -0.90 -3.51 -41.41
N PHE A 26 -0.79 -2.54 -40.50
CA PHE A 26 0.16 -2.62 -39.39
C PHE A 26 -0.44 -3.45 -38.26
N SER A 27 0.33 -4.44 -37.82
CA SER A 27 0.12 -5.06 -36.52
C SER A 27 0.83 -4.24 -35.45
N ASP A 28 0.20 -4.06 -34.30
CA ASP A 28 0.87 -3.54 -33.11
C ASP A 28 1.94 -4.53 -32.64
N ARG A 29 2.73 -4.16 -31.60
CA ARG A 29 3.82 -5.02 -31.07
C ARG A 29 3.34 -6.41 -30.61
N ASP A 30 2.06 -6.52 -30.24
CA ASP A 30 1.41 -7.76 -29.84
C ASP A 30 0.81 -8.56 -31.01
N GLY A 31 1.08 -8.13 -32.26
CA GLY A 31 0.59 -8.79 -33.47
C GLY A 31 -0.84 -8.42 -33.86
N VAL A 32 -1.55 -7.62 -33.06
CA VAL A 32 -2.96 -7.30 -33.28
C VAL A 32 -3.12 -6.07 -34.18
N ILE A 33 -4.01 -6.15 -35.17
CA ILE A 33 -4.34 -5.02 -36.04
C ILE A 33 -5.38 -4.13 -35.36
N ARG A 34 -5.00 -2.88 -35.06
CA ARG A 34 -5.88 -1.85 -34.48
C ARG A 34 -5.92 -0.55 -35.26
N ARG A 35 -4.98 -0.38 -36.19
CA ARG A 35 -4.71 0.87 -36.89
C ARG A 35 -4.46 0.58 -38.36
N PHE A 36 -4.79 1.55 -39.20
CA PHE A 36 -4.54 1.47 -40.64
C PHE A 36 -3.86 2.76 -41.13
N PRO A 37 -2.88 2.65 -42.03
CA PRO A 37 -2.34 3.82 -42.72
C PRO A 37 -3.33 4.24 -43.82
N PRO A 38 -3.73 5.52 -43.91
CA PRO A 38 -4.59 5.98 -45.01
C PRO A 38 -3.96 5.78 -46.39
N PHE A 39 -2.64 5.94 -46.49
CA PHE A 39 -1.86 5.76 -47.71
C PHE A 39 -0.42 5.35 -47.38
N VAL A 40 0.29 4.88 -48.40
CA VAL A 40 1.73 4.61 -48.37
C VAL A 40 2.37 5.38 -49.52
N ASP A 41 3.37 6.19 -49.22
CA ASP A 41 4.15 6.91 -50.22
C ASP A 41 5.38 6.08 -50.60
N ALA A 42 5.50 5.77 -51.90
CA ALA A 42 6.63 5.06 -52.48
C ALA A 42 7.48 6.03 -53.32
N PRO A 43 8.76 6.27 -52.99
CA PRO A 43 9.57 7.33 -53.60
C PRO A 43 9.59 7.34 -55.14
N ALA A 44 9.60 6.17 -55.77
CA ALA A 44 9.65 6.02 -57.23
C ALA A 44 8.30 5.71 -57.91
N GLN A 45 7.27 5.33 -57.13
CA GLN A 45 6.00 4.82 -57.65
C GLN A 45 4.78 5.66 -57.23
N GLY A 46 4.98 6.69 -56.40
CA GLY A 46 3.93 7.60 -55.95
C GLY A 46 3.14 7.10 -54.73
N ARG A 47 1.98 7.72 -54.51
CA ARG A 47 1.11 7.45 -53.36
C ARG A 47 0.12 6.34 -53.66
N PHE A 48 0.10 5.30 -52.82
CA PHE A 48 -0.91 4.25 -52.85
C PHE A 48 -1.88 4.39 -51.69
N TRP A 49 -3.13 4.69 -51.98
CA TRP A 49 -4.21 4.75 -50.99
C TRP A 49 -4.59 3.36 -50.47
N ALA A 50 -4.97 3.27 -49.20
CA ALA A 50 -5.45 2.00 -48.66
C ALA A 50 -6.70 1.54 -49.42
N MET A 51 -6.82 0.23 -49.67
CA MET A 51 -7.91 -0.32 -50.48
C MET A 51 -9.31 0.13 -50.01
N GLY A 52 -9.52 0.22 -48.69
CA GLY A 52 -10.78 0.72 -48.13
C GLY A 52 -11.10 2.17 -48.48
N PHE A 53 -10.09 3.03 -48.65
CA PHE A 53 -10.27 4.40 -49.12
C PHE A 53 -10.73 4.42 -50.57
N LEU A 54 -10.13 3.60 -51.44
CA LEU A 54 -10.53 3.53 -52.85
C LEU A 54 -11.99 3.08 -52.99
N LEU A 55 -12.39 2.05 -52.23
CA LEU A 55 -13.76 1.54 -52.21
C LEU A 55 -14.76 2.61 -51.77
N ALA A 56 -14.49 3.29 -50.65
CA ALA A 56 -15.37 4.34 -50.15
C ALA A 56 -15.35 5.60 -51.00
N ALA A 57 -14.19 6.01 -51.52
CA ALA A 57 -14.03 7.18 -52.36
C ALA A 57 -14.80 7.03 -53.67
N HIS A 58 -14.76 5.85 -54.29
CA HIS A 58 -15.56 5.60 -55.49
C HIS A 58 -17.07 5.69 -55.20
N ARG A 59 -17.51 5.13 -54.06
CA ARG A 59 -18.94 5.15 -53.69
C ARG A 59 -19.46 6.53 -53.28
N LEU A 60 -18.63 7.34 -52.62
CA LEU A 60 -18.99 8.67 -52.11
C LEU A 60 -18.63 9.81 -53.06
N GLY A 61 -17.82 9.55 -54.09
CA GLY A 61 -17.25 10.59 -54.95
C GLY A 61 -16.17 11.43 -54.25
N LEU A 62 -15.30 10.82 -53.45
CA LEU A 62 -14.18 11.54 -52.81
C LEU A 62 -13.03 11.71 -53.80
N ASP A 63 -12.50 12.93 -53.91
CA ASP A 63 -11.32 13.23 -54.74
C ASP A 63 -10.04 13.08 -53.92
N LEU A 64 -9.51 11.86 -53.92
CA LEU A 64 -8.27 11.50 -53.21
C LEU A 64 -7.04 12.28 -53.71
N ARG A 65 -7.08 12.88 -54.91
CA ARG A 65 -5.95 13.69 -55.43
C ARG A 65 -5.86 15.05 -54.75
N ARG A 66 -6.98 15.57 -54.25
CA ARG A 66 -7.07 16.84 -53.52
C ARG A 66 -7.04 16.66 -52.00
N ALA A 67 -6.70 15.47 -51.52
CA ALA A 67 -6.63 15.16 -50.10
C ALA A 67 -5.56 16.02 -49.41
N GLN A 68 -5.92 16.62 -48.27
CA GLN A 68 -5.02 17.43 -47.46
C GLN A 68 -4.64 16.67 -46.19
N VAL A 69 -3.35 16.49 -45.97
CA VAL A 69 -2.81 15.80 -44.80
C VAL A 69 -2.37 16.85 -43.78
N GLU A 70 -3.04 16.90 -42.64
CA GLU A 70 -2.65 17.73 -41.50
C GLU A 70 -2.04 16.86 -40.40
N ALA A 71 -1.51 17.49 -39.35
CA ALA A 71 -0.81 16.80 -38.27
C ALA A 71 -1.68 15.79 -37.47
N SER A 72 -2.99 16.05 -37.36
CA SER A 72 -3.94 15.22 -36.58
C SER A 72 -5.17 14.77 -37.36
N ARG A 73 -5.28 15.13 -38.64
CA ARG A 73 -6.42 14.75 -39.49
C ARG A 73 -6.04 14.71 -40.97
N LEU A 74 -6.83 13.97 -41.73
CA LEU A 74 -6.77 13.90 -43.18
C LEU A 74 -8.13 14.36 -43.73
N VAL A 75 -8.11 15.41 -44.54
CA VAL A 75 -9.31 15.98 -45.15
C VAL A 75 -9.42 15.46 -46.58
N LEU A 76 -10.53 14.77 -46.87
CA LEU A 76 -10.89 14.22 -48.18
C LEU A 76 -12.06 15.02 -48.77
N PRO A 77 -11.83 15.90 -49.75
CA PRO A 77 -12.92 16.65 -50.38
C PRO A 77 -13.76 15.73 -51.28
N GLY A 78 -15.07 15.92 -51.26
CA GLY A 78 -16.00 15.26 -52.18
C GLY A 78 -16.27 16.10 -53.42
N THR A 79 -16.40 15.45 -54.58
CA THR A 79 -16.85 16.11 -55.82
C THR A 79 -18.32 16.53 -55.76
N ASN A 80 -19.10 15.88 -54.88
CA ASN A 80 -20.54 16.08 -54.73
C ASN A 80 -20.89 16.88 -53.45
N GLY A 81 -19.92 17.60 -52.87
CA GLY A 81 -20.08 18.31 -51.59
C GLY A 81 -19.96 17.43 -50.33
N VAL A 82 -19.85 16.11 -50.48
CA VAL A 82 -19.72 15.15 -49.37
C VAL A 82 -18.23 14.89 -49.07
N GLY A 83 -17.65 15.61 -48.11
CA GLY A 83 -16.28 15.40 -47.65
C GLY A 83 -16.15 14.38 -46.50
N ARG A 84 -14.92 13.98 -46.18
CA ARG A 84 -14.60 13.19 -44.97
C ARG A 84 -13.38 13.75 -44.26
N GLU A 85 -13.44 13.79 -42.93
CA GLU A 85 -12.30 14.11 -42.09
C GLU A 85 -11.90 12.86 -41.29
N VAL A 86 -10.72 12.32 -41.61
CA VAL A 86 -10.20 11.12 -40.95
C VAL A 86 -9.22 11.53 -39.86
N PRO A 87 -9.50 11.25 -38.57
CA PRO A 87 -8.58 11.56 -37.48
C PRO A 87 -7.33 10.68 -37.58
N LEU A 88 -6.16 11.30 -37.41
CA LEU A 88 -4.85 10.67 -37.47
C LEU A 88 -4.15 10.71 -36.11
N ASN A 89 -3.41 9.65 -35.81
CA ASN A 89 -2.48 9.65 -34.70
C ASN A 89 -1.15 10.32 -35.09
N ARG A 90 -0.22 10.44 -34.12
CA ARG A 90 1.11 11.04 -34.33
C ARG A 90 1.98 10.36 -35.39
N LYS A 91 1.67 9.12 -35.77
CA LYS A 91 2.37 8.37 -36.83
C LYS A 91 1.69 8.48 -38.19
N GLY A 92 0.58 9.22 -38.28
CA GLY A 92 -0.24 9.32 -39.50
C GLY A 92 -1.20 8.16 -39.72
N ASP A 93 -1.35 7.23 -38.77
CA ASP A 93 -2.35 6.14 -38.88
C ASP A 93 -3.67 6.55 -38.24
N SER A 94 -4.78 5.98 -38.70
CA SER A 94 -6.09 6.09 -38.05
C SER A 94 -6.47 4.79 -37.34
N TYR A 95 -7.30 4.88 -36.30
CA TYR A 95 -7.78 3.71 -35.56
C TYR A 95 -8.95 3.06 -36.29
N LEU A 96 -8.95 1.73 -36.34
CA LEU A 96 -10.00 0.98 -37.01
C LEU A 96 -11.22 0.82 -36.09
N ASP A 97 -12.40 1.22 -36.58
CA ASP A 97 -13.68 0.78 -35.99
C ASP A 97 -14.03 -0.59 -36.58
N TRP A 98 -14.07 -1.63 -35.73
CA TRP A 98 -14.50 -2.97 -36.14
C TRP A 98 -16.05 -3.07 -36.16
N GLY A 99 -16.70 -2.08 -36.77
CA GLY A 99 -18.15 -1.94 -36.84
C GLY A 99 -18.83 -2.95 -37.75
N VAL A 100 -18.08 -3.73 -38.54
CA VAL A 100 -18.60 -4.78 -39.41
C VAL A 100 -17.76 -6.05 -39.22
N TYR A 101 -18.41 -7.15 -38.86
CA TYR A 101 -17.73 -8.40 -38.54
C TYR A 101 -18.56 -9.65 -38.96
N PRO A 102 -17.93 -10.77 -39.35
CA PRO A 102 -18.68 -11.97 -39.78
C PRO A 102 -19.49 -12.65 -38.68
N ASP A 103 -18.99 -12.61 -37.43
CA ASP A 103 -19.59 -13.29 -36.28
C ASP A 103 -20.48 -12.33 -35.47
N ARG A 104 -21.63 -12.81 -34.99
CA ARG A 104 -22.56 -12.07 -34.12
C ARG A 104 -22.01 -11.84 -32.71
N LYS A 105 -20.87 -12.44 -32.34
CA LYS A 105 -20.25 -12.28 -31.02
C LYS A 105 -19.77 -10.86 -30.70
N ALA A 106 -19.65 -9.97 -31.68
CA ALA A 106 -19.28 -8.57 -31.46
C ALA A 106 -20.55 -7.69 -31.37
N PRO A 107 -20.98 -7.27 -30.16
CA PRO A 107 -22.31 -6.70 -29.92
C PRO A 107 -22.55 -5.34 -30.60
N LEU A 108 -21.49 -4.62 -30.95
CA LEU A 108 -21.55 -3.33 -31.65
C LEU A 108 -21.33 -3.45 -33.17
N SER A 109 -21.15 -4.67 -33.70
CA SER A 109 -20.82 -4.89 -35.11
C SER A 109 -22.03 -5.33 -35.93
N ARG A 110 -22.10 -4.87 -37.18
CA ARG A 110 -23.06 -5.37 -38.18
C ARG A 110 -22.53 -6.66 -38.81
N GLN A 111 -23.44 -7.58 -39.10
CA GLN A 111 -23.08 -8.87 -39.68
C GLN A 111 -22.60 -8.69 -41.13
N LEU A 112 -21.38 -9.16 -41.40
CA LEU A 112 -20.82 -9.24 -42.75
C LEU A 112 -21.24 -10.56 -43.40
N GLN A 113 -21.76 -10.51 -44.62
CA GLN A 113 -21.98 -11.72 -45.43
C GLN A 113 -20.64 -12.21 -45.98
N VAL A 114 -20.25 -13.42 -45.60
CA VAL A 114 -19.05 -14.10 -46.11
C VAL A 114 -19.50 -15.25 -47.00
N VAL A 115 -19.04 -15.26 -48.25
CA VAL A 115 -19.35 -16.28 -49.27
C VAL A 115 -18.06 -16.97 -49.67
N LYS A 116 -18.04 -18.31 -49.73
CA LYS A 116 -16.85 -19.04 -50.16
C LYS A 116 -16.75 -18.94 -51.68
N PHE A 117 -15.53 -18.77 -52.20
CA PHE A 117 -15.31 -18.65 -53.63
C PHE A 117 -15.75 -19.89 -54.43
N VAL A 118 -15.65 -21.08 -53.82
CA VAL A 118 -16.15 -22.34 -54.41
C VAL A 118 -17.66 -22.29 -54.70
N ASP A 119 -18.43 -21.61 -53.85
CA ASP A 119 -19.87 -21.46 -54.05
C ASP A 119 -20.09 -20.58 -55.29
N VAL A 120 -19.40 -19.44 -55.38
CA VAL A 120 -19.45 -18.55 -56.56
C VAL A 120 -19.10 -19.31 -57.85
N PHE A 121 -18.04 -20.12 -57.82
CA PHE A 121 -17.64 -20.95 -58.97
C PHE A 121 -18.71 -21.98 -59.36
N ASN A 122 -19.32 -22.65 -58.39
CA ASN A 122 -20.42 -23.59 -58.63
C ASN A 122 -21.65 -22.89 -59.23
N CYS A 123 -21.97 -21.67 -58.75
CA CYS A 123 -23.04 -20.85 -59.31
C CYS A 123 -22.82 -20.51 -60.79
N ILE A 124 -21.58 -20.15 -61.18
CA ILE A 124 -21.25 -19.91 -62.59
C ILE A 124 -21.46 -21.19 -63.42
N ARG A 125 -20.98 -22.34 -62.94
CA ARG A 125 -21.16 -23.63 -63.65
C ARG A 125 -22.62 -24.06 -63.79
N GLN A 126 -23.44 -23.81 -62.77
CA GLN A 126 -24.88 -24.08 -62.81
C GLN A 126 -25.55 -23.21 -63.87
N ARG A 127 -25.25 -21.91 -63.88
CA ARG A 127 -25.73 -20.98 -64.90
C ARG A 127 -25.32 -21.42 -66.31
N ASP A 128 -24.07 -21.82 -66.52
CA ASP A 128 -23.58 -22.26 -67.83
C ASP A 128 -24.26 -23.57 -68.30
N ARG A 129 -24.79 -24.37 -67.37
CA ARG A 129 -25.58 -25.59 -67.63
C ARG A 129 -27.09 -25.34 -67.77
N GLY A 130 -27.55 -24.10 -67.59
CA GLY A 130 -28.98 -23.77 -67.58
C GLY A 130 -29.72 -24.17 -66.29
N GLU A 131 -29.00 -24.53 -65.22
CA GLU A 131 -29.57 -24.79 -63.90
C GLU A 131 -29.84 -23.45 -63.18
N VAL A 132 -30.80 -23.42 -62.23
CA VAL A 132 -31.07 -22.24 -61.40
C VAL A 132 -29.99 -22.12 -60.31
N PRO A 133 -29.09 -21.11 -60.37
CA PRO A 133 -28.06 -20.96 -59.35
C PRO A 133 -28.64 -20.43 -58.03
N PHE A 134 -27.91 -20.58 -56.92
CA PHE A 134 -28.27 -19.89 -55.69
C PHE A 134 -28.21 -18.36 -55.90
N ASN A 135 -29.17 -17.64 -55.30
CA ASN A 135 -29.29 -16.21 -55.49
C ASN A 135 -28.16 -15.46 -54.75
N LEU A 136 -27.14 -15.04 -55.50
CA LEU A 136 -26.08 -14.16 -55.02
C LEU A 136 -26.27 -12.76 -55.61
N GLU A 137 -27.09 -11.94 -54.96
CA GLU A 137 -27.30 -10.56 -55.37
C GLU A 137 -26.11 -9.70 -54.93
N LEU A 138 -25.24 -9.34 -55.88
CA LEU A 138 -24.07 -8.47 -55.67
C LEU A 138 -24.30 -7.02 -56.13
N SER A 139 -25.41 -6.76 -56.81
CA SER A 139 -25.77 -5.43 -57.31
C SER A 139 -25.77 -4.40 -56.18
N ASN A 140 -25.13 -3.24 -56.41
CA ASN A 140 -24.98 -2.15 -55.43
C ASN A 140 -24.27 -2.52 -54.10
N LYS A 141 -23.55 -3.64 -54.03
CA LYS A 141 -22.77 -4.03 -52.85
C LYS A 141 -21.27 -3.81 -53.06
N LEU A 142 -20.58 -3.49 -51.96
CA LEU A 142 -19.11 -3.53 -51.93
C LEU A 142 -18.66 -4.96 -51.62
N VAL A 143 -17.87 -5.53 -52.52
CA VAL A 143 -17.37 -6.91 -52.40
C VAL A 143 -15.85 -6.86 -52.26
N VAL A 144 -15.32 -7.56 -51.27
CA VAL A 144 -13.88 -7.74 -51.08
C VAL A 144 -13.56 -9.22 -51.20
N VAL A 145 -12.65 -9.55 -52.10
CA VAL A 145 -12.15 -10.91 -52.32
C VAL A 145 -10.79 -11.03 -51.62
N GLY A 146 -10.62 -12.04 -50.79
CA GLY A 146 -9.38 -12.31 -50.06
C GLY A 146 -9.11 -13.80 -49.91
N ALA A 147 -7.86 -14.14 -49.63
CA ALA A 147 -7.44 -15.52 -49.47
C ALA A 147 -7.74 -16.02 -48.04
N GLY A 148 -8.52 -17.09 -47.92
CA GLY A 148 -8.81 -17.75 -46.63
C GLY A 148 -8.22 -19.15 -46.49
N GLY A 149 -7.31 -19.53 -47.38
CA GLY A 149 -6.76 -20.89 -47.46
C GLY A 149 -5.77 -21.19 -46.32
N THR A 150 -5.67 -22.46 -45.94
CA THR A 150 -4.80 -22.92 -44.83
C THR A 150 -3.39 -23.36 -45.28
N GLY A 151 -2.97 -23.00 -46.49
CA GLY A 151 -1.67 -23.36 -47.06
C GLY A 151 -0.54 -22.38 -46.74
N VAL A 152 0.72 -22.85 -46.84
CA VAL A 152 1.92 -22.00 -46.76
C VAL A 152 1.83 -20.96 -47.88
N ASN A 153 1.88 -19.66 -47.52
CA ASN A 153 1.68 -18.49 -48.40
C ASN A 153 0.26 -18.23 -48.92
N LEU A 154 -0.77 -18.92 -48.42
CA LEU A 154 -2.19 -18.67 -48.76
C LEU A 154 -3.02 -18.17 -47.56
N ASN A 155 -2.43 -18.19 -46.36
CA ASN A 155 -3.11 -17.81 -45.13
C ASN A 155 -3.04 -16.30 -44.88
N ASP A 156 -4.09 -15.58 -45.29
CA ASP A 156 -4.26 -14.15 -44.98
C ASP A 156 -5.17 -13.96 -43.75
N GLN A 157 -4.79 -14.61 -42.65
CA GLN A 157 -5.47 -14.50 -41.35
C GLN A 157 -4.56 -13.91 -40.28
N GLY A 158 -5.15 -13.19 -39.32
CA GLY A 158 -4.43 -12.68 -38.16
C GLY A 158 -5.34 -12.19 -37.04
N PRO A 159 -4.73 -11.80 -35.91
CA PRO A 159 -5.48 -11.36 -34.74
C PRO A 159 -5.93 -9.90 -34.89
N THR A 160 -7.14 -9.64 -34.40
CA THR A 160 -7.79 -8.32 -34.35
C THR A 160 -8.24 -8.04 -32.92
N SER A 161 -8.73 -6.83 -32.65
CA SER A 161 -9.30 -6.50 -31.34
C SER A 161 -10.50 -7.37 -30.96
N LEU A 162 -11.15 -8.02 -31.93
CA LEU A 162 -12.35 -8.83 -31.71
C LEU A 162 -12.08 -10.34 -31.65
N ALA A 163 -11.14 -10.86 -32.45
CA ALA A 163 -10.82 -12.29 -32.45
C ALA A 163 -9.37 -12.58 -32.83
N ARG A 164 -8.84 -13.71 -32.35
CA ARG A 164 -7.48 -14.18 -32.61
C ARG A 164 -7.24 -14.61 -34.06
N ILE A 165 -8.28 -15.07 -34.75
CA ILE A 165 -8.21 -15.56 -36.12
C ILE A 165 -9.29 -14.83 -36.92
N THR A 166 -8.87 -13.90 -37.77
CA THR A 166 -9.73 -13.10 -38.65
C THR A 166 -9.10 -13.00 -40.02
N LEU A 167 -9.89 -13.09 -41.10
CA LEU A 167 -9.41 -12.76 -42.46
C LEU A 167 -8.98 -11.29 -42.51
N ARG A 168 -7.73 -11.03 -42.90
CA ARG A 168 -7.16 -9.67 -42.87
C ARG A 168 -7.79 -8.75 -43.90
N CYS A 169 -8.33 -9.29 -45.00
CA CYS A 169 -9.09 -8.53 -46.00
C CYS A 169 -10.30 -7.79 -45.39
N ILE A 170 -10.84 -8.25 -44.25
CA ILE A 170 -11.92 -7.58 -43.50
C ILE A 170 -11.48 -6.21 -42.97
N THR A 171 -10.17 -5.97 -42.82
CA THR A 171 -9.61 -4.65 -42.49
C THR A 171 -10.03 -3.62 -43.53
N HIS A 172 -9.96 -3.94 -44.83
CA HIS A 172 -10.34 -3.01 -45.90
C HIS A 172 -11.83 -2.70 -45.90
N ILE A 173 -12.67 -3.69 -45.55
CA ILE A 173 -14.11 -3.50 -45.38
C ILE A 173 -14.39 -2.54 -44.22
N ASN A 174 -13.70 -2.70 -43.09
CA ASN A 174 -13.91 -1.82 -41.94
C ASN A 174 -13.37 -0.40 -42.16
N VAL A 175 -12.25 -0.24 -42.90
CA VAL A 175 -11.78 1.08 -43.36
C VAL A 175 -12.83 1.74 -44.26
N ALA A 176 -13.36 1.01 -45.24
CA ALA A 176 -14.42 1.53 -46.10
C ALA A 176 -15.68 1.87 -45.31
N ASN A 177 -16.08 1.01 -44.36
CA ASN A 177 -17.25 1.24 -43.50
C ASN A 177 -17.10 2.50 -42.64
N ALA A 178 -15.93 2.73 -42.06
CA ALA A 178 -15.65 3.95 -41.29
C ALA A 178 -15.83 5.20 -42.14
N LEU A 179 -15.32 5.21 -43.38
CA LEU A 179 -15.51 6.29 -44.34
C LEU A 179 -16.97 6.42 -44.80
N LEU A 180 -17.66 5.32 -45.07
CA LEU A 180 -19.07 5.36 -45.52
C LEU A 180 -20.00 5.88 -44.43
N THR A 181 -19.75 5.51 -43.18
CA THR A 181 -20.58 5.86 -42.02
C THR A 181 -20.11 7.12 -41.29
N ASP A 182 -18.96 7.68 -41.65
CA ASP A 182 -18.31 8.81 -40.97
C ASP A 182 -18.06 8.53 -39.48
N ARG A 183 -17.70 7.27 -39.16
CA ARG A 183 -17.45 6.81 -37.79
C ARG A 183 -15.99 6.41 -37.65
N PHE A 184 -15.22 7.26 -37.01
CA PHE A 184 -13.80 7.03 -36.76
C PHE A 184 -13.51 6.93 -35.27
N VAL A 185 -12.66 5.97 -34.89
CA VAL A 185 -12.21 5.85 -33.50
C VAL A 185 -11.20 6.94 -33.19
N GLN A 186 -11.52 7.76 -32.20
CA GLN A 186 -10.68 8.85 -31.72
C GLN A 186 -10.16 8.53 -30.32
N ARG A 187 -8.91 8.90 -30.03
CA ARG A 187 -8.37 8.83 -28.67
C ARG A 187 -8.38 10.20 -28.03
N LEU A 188 -8.56 10.22 -26.72
CA LEU A 188 -8.40 11.43 -25.94
C LEU A 188 -6.95 11.95 -26.11
N PRO A 189 -6.74 13.26 -26.34
CA PRO A 189 -5.40 13.81 -26.42
C PRO A 189 -4.59 13.55 -25.13
N LEU A 190 -3.28 13.33 -25.24
CA LEU A 190 -2.43 12.95 -24.11
C LEU A 190 -2.55 13.86 -22.86
N PRO A 191 -2.67 15.20 -22.96
CA PRO A 191 -2.83 16.04 -21.77
C PRO A 191 -4.09 15.68 -20.98
N TRP A 192 -5.20 15.41 -21.67
CA TRP A 192 -6.48 15.04 -21.07
C TRP A 192 -6.46 13.61 -20.52
N GLU A 193 -5.80 12.67 -21.19
CA GLU A 193 -5.59 11.31 -20.66
C GLU A 193 -4.85 11.37 -19.32
N ARG A 194 -3.77 12.14 -19.23
CA ARG A 194 -3.01 12.33 -17.99
C ARG A 194 -3.81 13.04 -16.91
N ALA A 195 -4.60 14.05 -17.29
CA ALA A 195 -5.46 14.78 -16.35
C ALA A 195 -6.50 13.85 -15.70
N VAL A 196 -7.11 12.95 -16.49
CA VAL A 196 -8.05 11.95 -15.96
C VAL A 196 -7.37 10.96 -15.02
N VAL A 197 -6.17 10.46 -15.36
CA VAL A 197 -5.41 9.58 -14.45
C VAL A 197 -5.10 10.31 -13.14
N PHE A 198 -4.62 11.55 -13.22
CA PHE A 198 -4.27 12.35 -12.04
C PHE A 198 -5.49 12.64 -11.16
N SER A 199 -6.64 13.00 -11.75
CA SER A 199 -7.85 13.28 -10.97
C SER A 199 -8.34 12.06 -10.20
N PHE A 200 -8.24 10.86 -10.78
CA PHE A 200 -8.59 9.60 -10.12
C PHE A 200 -7.68 9.29 -8.94
N VAL A 201 -6.36 9.43 -9.12
CA VAL A 201 -5.37 9.22 -8.05
C VAL A 201 -5.56 10.25 -6.93
N LEU A 202 -5.76 11.52 -7.28
CA LEU A 202 -6.00 12.59 -6.32
C LEU A 202 -7.27 12.33 -5.51
N PHE A 203 -8.38 11.99 -6.18
CA PHE A 203 -9.63 11.64 -5.50
C PHE A 203 -9.46 10.45 -4.55
N ALA A 204 -8.83 9.36 -5.01
CA ALA A 204 -8.58 8.17 -4.20
C ALA A 204 -7.74 8.49 -2.95
N THR A 205 -6.76 9.38 -3.10
CA THR A 205 -5.89 9.83 -2.00
C THR A 205 -6.67 10.67 -0.98
N LEU A 206 -7.43 11.66 -1.45
CA LEU A 206 -8.23 12.53 -0.59
C LEU A 206 -9.35 11.76 0.13
N ALA A 207 -10.01 10.85 -0.56
CA ALA A 207 -11.03 9.98 0.02
C ALA A 207 -10.43 9.07 1.09
N GLY A 208 -9.26 8.47 0.82
CA GLY A 208 -8.53 7.66 1.81
C GLY A 208 -8.06 8.45 3.03
N TRP A 209 -7.76 9.73 2.88
CA TRP A 209 -7.34 10.58 3.99
C TRP A 209 -8.52 11.10 4.85
N ARG A 210 -9.69 11.36 4.24
CA ARG A 210 -10.83 11.99 4.92
C ARG A 210 -11.90 11.01 5.42
N LEU A 211 -12.03 9.85 4.79
CA LEU A 211 -13.10 8.90 5.09
C LEU A 211 -12.54 7.66 5.79
N ARG A 212 -13.41 6.95 6.51
CA ARG A 212 -13.08 5.61 7.02
C ARG A 212 -12.80 4.67 5.85
N THR A 213 -11.90 3.71 6.06
CA THR A 213 -11.41 2.76 5.05
C THR A 213 -12.50 2.18 4.16
N LEU A 214 -13.57 1.63 4.75
CA LEU A 214 -14.67 1.02 4.00
C LEU A 214 -15.34 2.02 3.03
N TRP A 215 -15.64 3.23 3.51
CA TRP A 215 -16.31 4.26 2.72
C TRP A 215 -15.41 4.84 1.62
N ALA A 216 -14.11 4.98 1.89
CA ALA A 216 -13.14 5.37 0.87
C ALA A 216 -13.07 4.34 -0.27
N THR A 217 -13.01 3.04 0.04
CA THR A 217 -13.02 1.96 -0.96
C THR A 217 -14.30 1.99 -1.79
N ILE A 218 -15.47 2.10 -1.14
CA ILE A 218 -16.76 2.15 -1.84
C ILE A 218 -16.81 3.34 -2.78
N ALA A 219 -16.40 4.54 -2.33
CA ALA A 219 -16.39 5.74 -3.16
C ALA A 219 -15.54 5.58 -4.43
N VAL A 220 -14.34 4.99 -4.30
CA VAL A 220 -13.44 4.75 -5.43
C VAL A 220 -14.00 3.70 -6.40
N LEU A 221 -14.60 2.63 -5.89
CA LEU A 221 -15.24 1.60 -6.74
C LEU A 221 -16.46 2.14 -7.48
N VAL A 222 -17.29 2.96 -6.84
CA VAL A 222 -18.43 3.62 -7.48
C VAL A 222 -17.95 4.56 -8.58
N LEU A 223 -16.95 5.41 -8.30
CA LEU A 223 -16.38 6.31 -9.31
C LEU A 223 -15.80 5.53 -10.50
N ALA A 224 -15.07 4.44 -10.24
CA ALA A 224 -14.53 3.58 -11.28
C ALA A 224 -15.66 2.96 -12.13
N GLY A 225 -16.69 2.40 -11.50
CA GLY A 225 -17.83 1.80 -12.20
C GLY A 225 -18.58 2.80 -13.09
N VAL A 226 -18.87 3.99 -12.56
CA VAL A 226 -19.50 5.08 -13.32
C VAL A 226 -18.63 5.48 -14.51
N TYR A 227 -17.33 5.61 -14.32
CA TYR A 227 -16.41 5.97 -15.39
C TYR A 227 -16.27 4.89 -16.47
N VAL A 228 -16.26 3.60 -16.11
CA VAL A 228 -16.27 2.50 -17.09
C VAL A 228 -17.56 2.53 -17.90
N GLY A 229 -18.71 2.70 -17.25
CA GLY A 229 -20.00 2.83 -17.92
C GLY A 229 -20.04 4.03 -18.88
N LEU A 230 -19.57 5.20 -18.42
CA LEU A 230 -19.45 6.41 -19.23
C LEU A 230 -18.50 6.19 -20.42
N SER A 231 -17.37 5.52 -20.21
CA SER A 231 -16.39 5.23 -21.26
C SER A 231 -16.97 4.33 -22.35
N PHE A 232 -17.76 3.33 -21.98
CA PHE A 232 -18.45 2.48 -22.94
C PHE A 232 -19.52 3.26 -23.72
N TRP A 233 -20.33 4.06 -23.03
CA TRP A 233 -21.36 4.90 -23.67
C TRP A 233 -20.76 5.91 -24.65
N VAL A 234 -19.71 6.64 -24.24
CA VAL A 234 -18.98 7.59 -25.08
C VAL A 234 -18.36 6.91 -26.31
N TYR A 235 -17.85 5.68 -26.16
CA TYR A 235 -17.35 4.91 -27.30
C TYR A 235 -18.48 4.43 -28.22
N ALA A 236 -19.61 3.98 -27.67
CA ALA A 236 -20.74 3.49 -28.45
C ALA A 236 -21.35 4.59 -29.33
N GLU A 237 -21.57 5.78 -28.77
CA GLU A 237 -22.20 6.91 -29.45
C GLU A 237 -21.22 7.74 -30.29
N HIS A 238 -20.05 8.05 -29.75
CA HIS A 238 -19.14 9.04 -30.35
C HIS A 238 -17.80 8.45 -30.81
N ARG A 239 -17.57 7.14 -30.63
CA ARG A 239 -16.30 6.47 -30.98
C ARG A 239 -15.05 7.07 -30.33
N TYR A 240 -15.21 7.77 -29.21
CA TYR A 240 -14.10 8.22 -28.39
C TYR A 240 -13.64 7.11 -27.44
N LEU A 241 -12.38 6.73 -27.55
CA LEU A 241 -11.74 5.74 -26.69
C LEU A 241 -11.12 6.45 -25.48
N LEU A 242 -11.80 6.36 -24.34
CA LEU A 242 -11.31 6.87 -23.05
C LEU A 242 -10.36 5.87 -22.37
N PRO A 243 -9.35 6.35 -21.61
CA PRO A 243 -8.39 5.51 -20.92
C PRO A 243 -9.02 4.83 -19.69
N VAL A 244 -9.42 3.55 -19.79
CA VAL A 244 -10.05 2.86 -18.64
C VAL A 244 -9.02 2.29 -17.65
N ALA A 245 -7.98 1.63 -18.16
CA ALA A 245 -7.08 0.84 -17.31
C ALA A 245 -6.28 1.69 -16.32
N LEU A 246 -5.61 2.75 -16.80
CA LEU A 246 -4.70 3.55 -15.97
C LEU A 246 -5.40 4.32 -14.85
N PRO A 247 -6.52 5.05 -15.07
CA PRO A 247 -7.20 5.75 -13.97
C PRO A 247 -7.77 4.80 -12.92
N VAL A 248 -8.38 3.69 -13.35
CA VAL A 248 -8.99 2.72 -12.43
C VAL A 248 -7.94 2.01 -11.60
N VAL A 249 -6.89 1.45 -12.23
CA VAL A 249 -5.81 0.76 -11.51
C VAL A 249 -5.03 1.75 -10.64
N GLY A 250 -4.76 2.95 -11.15
CA GLY A 250 -4.08 4.00 -10.40
C GLY A 250 -4.84 4.41 -9.13
N ALA A 251 -6.16 4.59 -9.21
CA ALA A 251 -6.99 4.89 -8.06
C ALA A 251 -6.99 3.74 -7.04
N LEU A 252 -7.15 2.49 -7.49
CA LEU A 252 -7.13 1.31 -6.60
C LEU A 252 -5.78 1.16 -5.87
N LEU A 253 -4.67 1.35 -6.59
CA LEU A 253 -3.32 1.32 -6.00
C LEU A 253 -3.11 2.47 -5.00
N ALA A 254 -3.54 3.68 -5.33
CA ALA A 254 -3.46 4.82 -4.43
C ALA A 254 -4.26 4.57 -3.14
N THR A 255 -5.48 4.05 -3.26
CA THR A 255 -6.29 3.67 -2.11
C THR A 255 -5.59 2.61 -1.25
N HIS A 256 -5.03 1.56 -1.86
CA HIS A 256 -4.29 0.53 -1.13
C HIS A 256 -3.08 1.11 -0.38
N LEU A 257 -2.31 2.01 -1.01
CA LEU A 257 -1.12 2.62 -0.44
C LEU A 257 -1.45 3.57 0.73
N VAL A 258 -2.52 4.36 0.62
CA VAL A 258 -2.98 5.23 1.70
C VAL A 258 -3.49 4.40 2.87
N MET A 259 -4.19 3.30 2.61
CA MET A 259 -4.67 2.40 3.66
C MET A 259 -3.54 1.67 4.38
N SER A 260 -2.51 1.20 3.66
CA SER A 260 -1.38 0.52 4.28
C SER A 260 -0.56 1.47 5.14
N THR A 261 -0.22 2.65 4.62
CA THR A 261 0.56 3.64 5.37
C THR A 261 -0.22 4.22 6.56
N GLY A 262 -1.52 4.51 6.40
CA GLY A 262 -2.35 5.00 7.51
C GLY A 262 -2.44 4.02 8.68
N ARG A 263 -2.57 2.72 8.40
CA ARG A 263 -2.61 1.68 9.44
C ARG A 263 -1.27 1.49 10.14
N GLU A 264 -0.16 1.60 9.42
CA GLU A 264 1.16 1.48 10.03
C GLU A 264 1.45 2.64 11.00
N VAL A 265 1.03 3.86 10.66
CA VAL A 265 1.14 5.02 11.57
C VAL A 265 0.30 4.80 12.82
N GLU A 266 -0.97 4.41 12.67
CA GLU A 266 -1.87 4.12 13.80
C GLU A 266 -1.33 3.00 14.71
N ASN A 267 -0.78 1.94 14.11
CA ASN A 267 -0.18 0.84 14.85
C ASN A 267 1.14 1.23 15.53
N ALA A 268 1.97 2.07 14.90
CA ALA A 268 3.23 2.52 15.46
C ALA A 268 3.01 3.37 16.72
N ASP A 269 2.00 4.25 16.69
CA ASP A 269 1.62 5.06 17.85
C ASP A 269 1.14 4.18 19.01
N ARG A 270 0.30 3.17 18.72
CA ARG A 270 -0.15 2.18 19.72
C ARG A 270 1.02 1.42 20.37
N ARG A 271 1.95 0.90 19.56
CA ARG A 271 3.13 0.16 20.06
C ARG A 271 4.10 1.05 20.84
N ARG A 272 4.23 2.33 20.46
CA ARG A 272 5.07 3.29 21.19
C ARG A 272 4.51 3.52 22.60
N LEU A 273 3.21 3.72 22.71
CA LEU A 273 2.52 3.91 23.99
C LEU A 273 2.58 2.64 24.86
N GLU A 274 2.33 1.46 24.28
CA GLU A 274 2.44 0.18 25.00
C GLU A 274 3.83 0.00 25.63
N ARG A 275 4.91 0.35 24.89
CA ARG A 275 6.27 0.30 25.42
C ARG A 275 6.53 1.29 26.56
N LEU A 276 5.85 2.44 26.59
CA LEU A 276 5.95 3.41 27.69
C LEU A 276 5.20 2.91 28.93
N LEU A 277 3.99 2.37 28.74
CA LEU A 277 3.17 1.88 29.84
C LEU A 277 3.70 0.58 30.46
N LYS A 278 4.33 -0.32 29.67
CA LYS A 278 5.00 -1.55 30.16
C LYS A 278 6.07 -1.33 31.23
N LYS A 279 6.61 -0.11 31.32
CA LYS A 279 7.61 0.22 32.34
C LYS A 279 7.00 0.59 33.68
N VAL A 280 5.75 1.03 33.70
CA VAL A 280 5.07 1.63 34.86
C VAL A 280 3.96 0.72 35.40
N VAL A 281 3.35 -0.09 34.52
CA VAL A 281 2.09 -0.78 34.79
C VAL A 281 2.22 -2.29 34.54
N SER A 282 1.47 -3.12 35.29
CA SER A 282 1.45 -4.58 35.11
C SER A 282 0.82 -5.00 33.76
N PRO A 283 1.15 -6.17 33.19
CA PRO A 283 0.62 -6.61 31.89
C PRO A 283 -0.91 -6.63 31.82
N LYS A 284 -1.56 -7.13 32.88
CA LYS A 284 -3.02 -7.21 33.01
C LYS A 284 -3.69 -5.84 32.91
N VAL A 285 -3.05 -4.82 33.48
CA VAL A 285 -3.58 -3.46 33.45
C VAL A 285 -3.37 -2.79 32.09
N ILE A 286 -2.29 -3.12 31.38
CA ILE A 286 -2.04 -2.63 30.01
C ILE A 286 -3.07 -3.19 29.04
N ASP A 287 -3.36 -4.49 29.13
CA ASP A 287 -4.33 -5.13 28.26
C ASP A 287 -5.71 -4.47 28.42
N ALA A 288 -6.13 -4.20 29.66
CA ALA A 288 -7.38 -3.50 29.92
C ALA A 288 -7.38 -2.03 29.45
N LEU A 289 -6.26 -1.30 29.60
CA LEU A 289 -6.11 0.07 29.06
C LEU A 289 -6.14 0.11 27.53
N LEU A 290 -5.68 -0.95 26.86
CA LEU A 290 -5.73 -1.09 25.41
C LEU A 290 -7.09 -1.54 24.89
N GLU A 291 -7.89 -2.22 25.72
CA GLU A 291 -9.27 -2.64 25.42
C GLU A 291 -10.29 -1.51 25.62
N GLN A 292 -10.16 -0.69 26.66
CA GLN A 292 -10.93 0.54 26.80
C GLN A 292 -10.37 1.60 25.85
N ALA A 293 -10.97 1.68 24.66
CA ALA A 293 -10.66 2.60 23.58
C ALA A 293 -9.99 3.91 24.03
N TRP A 294 -8.72 4.04 23.66
CA TRP A 294 -7.97 5.30 23.68
C TRP A 294 -8.85 6.46 23.13
N PRO A 295 -8.85 7.66 23.74
CA PRO A 295 -7.80 8.25 24.60
C PRO A 295 -7.77 7.80 26.07
N ALA A 296 -6.62 8.04 26.70
CA ALA A 296 -6.27 7.76 28.09
C ALA A 296 -7.42 7.98 29.10
N PRO A 297 -7.50 7.19 30.18
CA PRO A 297 -8.46 7.45 31.24
C PRO A 297 -8.29 8.87 31.76
N GLN A 298 -9.34 9.67 31.61
CA GLN A 298 -9.49 11.00 32.20
C GLN A 298 -9.18 10.94 33.70
N THR A 299 -8.78 12.06 34.28
CA THR A 299 -8.65 12.20 35.74
C THR A 299 -9.92 11.72 36.41
N ARG A 300 -9.82 10.66 37.21
CA ARG A 300 -10.96 10.02 37.87
C ARG A 300 -10.72 9.93 39.37
N ARG A 301 -11.81 10.02 40.12
CA ARG A 301 -11.80 9.76 41.56
C ARG A 301 -12.13 8.29 41.76
N MET A 302 -11.20 7.51 42.29
CA MET A 302 -11.29 6.07 42.44
C MET A 302 -10.96 5.65 43.86
N GLU A 303 -11.58 4.58 44.32
CA GLU A 303 -11.18 3.92 45.56
C GLU A 303 -9.95 3.06 45.27
N ILE A 304 -8.84 3.38 45.93
CA ILE A 304 -7.55 2.73 45.71
C ILE A 304 -6.92 2.32 47.03
N THR A 305 -5.96 1.41 46.97
CA THR A 305 -5.02 1.17 48.07
C THR A 305 -3.63 1.60 47.65
N VAL A 306 -2.97 2.38 48.50
CA VAL A 306 -1.61 2.90 48.29
C VAL A 306 -0.67 2.21 49.26
N LEU A 307 0.51 1.84 48.77
CA LEU A 307 1.60 1.24 49.55
C LEU A 307 2.87 2.08 49.37
N PHE A 308 3.49 2.43 50.48
CA PHE A 308 4.85 2.94 50.55
C PHE A 308 5.72 1.86 51.18
N ALA A 309 6.81 1.49 50.52
CA ALA A 309 7.81 0.58 51.06
C ALA A 309 9.17 1.30 51.09
N ASP A 310 9.63 1.61 52.30
CA ASP A 310 10.84 2.36 52.59
C ASP A 310 11.92 1.48 53.20
N LEU A 311 13.16 1.58 52.69
CA LEU A 311 14.27 0.71 53.08
C LEU A 311 14.95 1.23 54.36
N ARG A 312 14.68 0.59 55.49
CA ARG A 312 15.22 0.98 56.79
C ARG A 312 16.70 0.62 56.92
N GLY A 313 17.48 1.58 57.40
CA GLY A 313 18.91 1.42 57.71
C GLY A 313 19.83 1.66 56.51
N PHE A 314 19.31 2.02 55.34
CA PHE A 314 20.15 2.26 54.17
C PHE A 314 21.05 3.48 54.32
N THR A 315 20.53 4.63 54.76
CA THR A 315 21.35 5.85 54.91
C THR A 315 22.57 5.59 55.79
N HIS A 316 22.36 4.93 56.93
CA HIS A 316 23.44 4.51 57.82
C HIS A 316 24.43 3.57 57.12
N PHE A 317 23.95 2.57 56.38
CA PHE A 317 24.82 1.65 55.63
C PHE A 317 25.64 2.36 54.54
N ALA A 318 25.04 3.30 53.80
CA ALA A 318 25.73 4.05 52.76
C ALA A 318 26.86 4.91 53.35
N GLU A 319 26.59 5.62 54.43
CA GLU A 319 27.58 6.42 55.17
C GLU A 319 28.68 5.52 55.77
N GLU A 320 28.30 4.41 56.39
CA GLU A 320 29.25 3.46 56.98
C GLU A 320 30.17 2.84 55.92
N SER A 321 29.63 2.48 54.74
CA SER A 321 30.41 1.90 53.65
C SER A 321 31.47 2.88 53.11
N GLN A 322 31.09 4.15 52.93
CA GLN A 322 32.02 5.22 52.54
C GLN A 322 33.10 5.48 53.60
N ASN A 323 32.68 5.65 54.86
CA ASN A 323 33.61 5.88 55.98
C ASN A 323 34.60 4.73 56.14
N ARG A 324 34.14 3.48 55.94
CA ARG A 324 35.00 2.29 56.01
C ARG A 324 36.00 2.23 54.86
N ALA A 325 35.58 2.57 53.64
CA ALA A 325 36.49 2.64 52.48
C ALA A 325 37.60 3.68 52.72
N GLU A 326 37.26 4.86 53.25
CA GLU A 326 38.25 5.88 53.61
C GLU A 326 39.20 5.43 54.72
N ALA A 327 38.68 4.76 55.75
CA ALA A 327 39.50 4.22 56.84
C ALA A 327 40.50 3.17 56.34
N ILE A 328 40.06 2.25 55.47
CA ILE A 328 40.91 1.24 54.83
C ILE A 328 41.99 1.90 53.98
N ALA A 329 41.63 2.92 53.18
CA ALA A 329 42.58 3.62 52.34
C ALA A 329 43.69 4.32 53.16
N ARG A 330 43.34 4.87 54.34
CA ARG A 330 44.30 5.47 55.27
C ARG A 330 45.19 4.40 55.92
N GLU A 331 44.62 3.29 56.38
CA GLU A 331 45.34 2.21 57.05
C GLU A 331 46.38 1.54 56.13
N LEU A 332 46.02 1.36 54.86
CA LEU A 332 46.90 0.75 53.85
C LEU A 332 47.86 1.76 53.18
N ALA A 333 47.86 3.03 53.59
CA ALA A 333 48.66 4.11 53.02
C ALA A 333 48.57 4.19 51.48
N MET A 334 47.36 4.02 50.95
CA MET A 334 47.09 4.00 49.51
C MET A 334 47.32 5.38 48.87
N SER A 335 47.69 5.39 47.58
CA SER A 335 47.79 6.65 46.84
C SER A 335 46.42 7.32 46.70
N SER A 336 46.41 8.63 46.43
CA SER A 336 45.17 9.40 46.27
C SER A 336 44.26 8.88 45.15
N ALA A 337 44.84 8.28 44.09
CA ALA A 337 44.10 7.67 43.00
C ALA A 337 43.44 6.35 43.41
N GLU A 338 44.17 5.50 44.14
CA GLU A 338 43.67 4.21 44.62
C GLU A 338 42.60 4.38 45.70
N ALA A 339 42.77 5.37 46.60
CA ALA A 339 41.79 5.71 47.62
C ALA A 339 40.45 6.13 46.98
N ARG A 340 40.48 6.99 45.95
CA ARG A 340 39.28 7.41 45.21
C ARG A 340 38.60 6.24 44.52
N ALA A 341 39.38 5.36 43.87
CA ALA A 341 38.82 4.19 43.20
C ALA A 341 38.10 3.25 44.19
N LEU A 342 38.63 3.09 45.41
CA LEU A 342 38.00 2.28 46.46
C LEU A 342 36.70 2.92 46.97
N THR A 343 36.68 4.22 47.21
CA THR A 343 35.46 4.94 47.65
C THR A 343 34.38 4.91 46.58
N ASP A 344 34.75 5.09 45.31
CA ASP A 344 33.82 4.98 44.18
C ASP A 344 33.24 3.57 44.07
N GLU A 345 34.05 2.53 44.30
CA GLU A 345 33.58 1.15 44.29
C GLU A 345 32.60 0.87 45.43
N ALA A 346 32.92 1.31 46.64
CA ALA A 346 32.01 1.20 47.79
C ALA A 346 30.67 1.90 47.53
N ALA A 347 30.69 3.07 46.89
CA ALA A 347 29.48 3.77 46.49
C ALA A 347 28.66 3.00 45.43
N ARG A 348 29.33 2.40 44.43
CA ARG A 348 28.67 1.53 43.43
C ARG A 348 28.02 0.32 44.07
N GLU A 349 28.71 -0.35 45.00
CA GLU A 349 28.18 -1.52 45.70
C GLU A 349 27.02 -1.18 46.64
N ALA A 350 27.09 -0.03 47.32
CA ALA A 350 25.98 0.47 48.14
C ALA A 350 24.74 0.73 47.27
N MET A 351 24.90 1.41 46.14
CA MET A 351 23.82 1.63 45.17
C MET A 351 23.30 0.33 44.57
N SER A 352 24.19 -0.61 44.22
CA SER A 352 23.82 -1.93 43.71
C SER A 352 22.98 -2.72 44.73
N SER A 353 23.35 -2.63 46.02
CA SER A 353 22.60 -3.23 47.11
C SER A 353 21.18 -2.65 47.18
N VAL A 354 21.03 -1.33 47.20
CA VAL A 354 19.71 -0.67 47.18
C VAL A 354 18.87 -1.11 46.00
N ASN A 355 19.45 -1.05 44.80
CA ASN A 355 18.74 -1.45 43.58
C ASN A 355 18.26 -2.90 43.66
N ARG A 356 19.02 -3.80 44.30
CA ARG A 356 18.60 -5.19 44.53
C ARG A 356 17.37 -5.30 45.46
N TYR A 357 17.35 -4.55 46.57
CA TYR A 357 16.19 -4.54 47.48
C TYR A 357 14.96 -3.86 46.86
N LEU A 358 15.13 -2.70 46.22
CA LEU A 358 14.04 -2.00 45.55
C LEU A 358 13.48 -2.80 44.36
N ALA A 359 14.35 -3.48 43.59
CA ALA A 359 13.92 -4.36 42.51
C ALA A 359 13.03 -5.50 43.04
N ALA A 360 13.45 -6.15 44.13
CA ALA A 360 12.63 -7.19 44.75
C ALA A 360 11.27 -6.67 45.21
N ALA A 361 11.21 -5.45 45.78
CA ALA A 361 9.92 -4.86 46.13
C ALA A 361 9.04 -4.60 44.90
N VAL A 362 9.62 -4.07 43.82
CA VAL A 362 8.89 -3.82 42.56
C VAL A 362 8.43 -5.10 41.88
N ASP A 363 9.20 -6.18 41.94
CA ASP A 363 8.82 -7.47 41.40
C ASP A 363 7.58 -8.02 42.13
N GLU A 364 7.54 -7.90 43.47
CA GLU A 364 6.37 -8.32 44.26
C GLU A 364 5.15 -7.40 44.02
N ILE A 365 5.37 -6.08 43.83
CA ILE A 365 4.29 -5.14 43.41
C ILE A 365 3.66 -5.61 42.10
N LYS A 366 4.48 -5.94 41.09
CA LYS A 366 3.98 -6.40 39.79
C LYS A 366 3.33 -7.78 39.89
N ALA A 367 3.89 -8.70 40.68
CA ALA A 367 3.35 -10.05 40.88
C ALA A 367 1.97 -10.05 41.56
N THR A 368 1.65 -8.98 42.28
CA THR A 368 0.37 -8.78 42.97
C THR A 368 -0.56 -7.81 42.25
N ASP A 369 -0.38 -7.62 40.94
CA ASP A 369 -1.20 -6.73 40.08
C ASP A 369 -1.14 -5.23 40.46
N GLY A 370 -0.12 -4.80 41.21
CA GLY A 370 0.08 -3.40 41.58
C GLY A 370 0.67 -2.56 40.45
N THR A 371 0.37 -1.27 40.49
CA THR A 371 0.98 -0.26 39.61
C THR A 371 2.08 0.47 40.35
N LEU A 372 3.30 0.45 39.81
CA LEU A 372 4.42 1.23 40.35
C LEU A 372 4.22 2.69 39.96
N ASP A 373 4.13 3.58 40.94
CA ASP A 373 4.05 5.02 40.68
C ASP A 373 5.46 5.59 40.45
N LYS A 374 6.32 5.52 41.48
CA LYS A 374 7.68 6.04 41.41
C LYS A 374 8.62 5.50 42.49
N TYR A 375 9.91 5.68 42.24
CA TYR A 375 10.97 5.59 43.24
C TYR A 375 11.16 6.98 43.89
N MET A 376 11.31 7.01 45.21
CA MET A 376 11.58 8.21 46.00
C MET A 376 12.78 7.93 46.89
N GLY A 377 13.99 8.03 46.32
CA GLY A 377 15.21 7.63 47.02
C GLY A 377 15.21 6.12 47.31
N ASP A 378 15.17 5.77 48.59
CA ASP A 378 15.12 4.42 49.16
C ASP A 378 13.69 3.91 49.41
N CYS A 379 12.67 4.69 49.02
CA CYS A 379 11.28 4.31 49.06
C CYS A 379 10.73 3.98 47.67
N VAL A 380 9.83 3.00 47.58
CA VAL A 380 8.95 2.79 46.42
C VAL A 380 7.50 3.08 46.79
N MET A 381 6.79 3.71 45.87
CA MET A 381 5.35 3.96 45.98
C MET A 381 4.60 3.18 44.90
N ALA A 382 3.56 2.48 45.31
CA ALA A 382 2.68 1.72 44.43
C ALA A 382 1.22 1.86 44.85
N PHE A 383 0.32 1.52 43.92
CA PHE A 383 -1.11 1.52 44.20
C PHE A 383 -1.87 0.40 43.46
N TRP A 384 -3.04 0.05 43.99
CA TRP A 384 -3.98 -0.93 43.45
C TRP A 384 -5.37 -0.32 43.33
N GLY A 385 -6.21 -0.87 42.45
CA GLY A 385 -7.58 -0.40 42.21
C GLY A 385 -7.70 0.71 41.15
N ALA A 386 -6.60 1.05 40.48
CA ALA A 386 -6.59 1.92 39.31
C ALA A 386 -5.52 1.44 38.32
N PRO A 387 -5.70 1.67 37.00
CA PRO A 387 -6.78 2.37 36.28
C PRO A 387 -8.11 1.60 36.20
N ILE A 388 -8.13 0.32 36.54
CA ILE A 388 -9.33 -0.52 36.57
C ILE A 388 -9.78 -0.65 38.02
N GLU A 389 -11.07 -0.43 38.27
CA GLU A 389 -11.67 -0.72 39.58
C GLU A 389 -11.56 -2.22 39.88
N GLU A 390 -10.97 -2.55 41.02
CA GLU A 390 -10.75 -3.92 41.44
C GLU A 390 -11.10 -4.06 42.92
N SER A 391 -12.21 -4.72 43.23
CA SER A 391 -12.72 -4.87 44.60
C SER A 391 -11.72 -5.49 45.58
N SER A 392 -10.74 -6.27 45.08
CA SER A 392 -9.70 -6.90 45.90
C SER A 392 -8.43 -6.05 46.09
N HIS A 393 -8.43 -4.78 45.68
CA HIS A 393 -7.25 -3.89 45.72
C HIS A 393 -6.54 -3.86 47.09
N ALA A 394 -7.30 -3.78 48.19
CA ALA A 394 -6.73 -3.76 49.54
C ALA A 394 -6.08 -5.09 49.94
N ALA A 395 -6.73 -6.22 49.57
CA ALA A 395 -6.19 -7.54 49.85
C ALA A 395 -4.91 -7.81 49.05
N GLN A 396 -4.84 -7.33 47.80
CA GLN A 396 -3.64 -7.44 46.97
C GLN A 396 -2.47 -6.62 47.53
N ALA A 397 -2.71 -5.38 47.96
CA ALA A 397 -1.69 -4.56 48.61
C ALA A 397 -1.15 -5.19 49.91
N LEU A 398 -2.00 -5.78 50.75
CA LEU A 398 -1.56 -6.49 51.95
C LEU A 398 -0.76 -7.76 51.64
N LYS A 399 -1.16 -8.52 50.60
CA LYS A 399 -0.37 -9.65 50.10
C LYS A 399 1.00 -9.19 49.60
N CYS A 400 1.05 -8.07 48.88
CA CYS A 400 2.30 -7.45 48.43
C CYS A 400 3.18 -7.07 49.62
N ALA A 401 2.62 -6.41 50.64
CA ALA A 401 3.37 -6.04 51.84
C ALA A 401 4.03 -7.25 52.50
N ALA A 402 3.29 -8.35 52.66
CA ALA A 402 3.83 -9.60 53.21
C ALA A 402 4.89 -10.23 52.28
N ALA A 403 4.66 -10.22 50.97
CA ALA A 403 5.59 -10.77 49.98
C ALA A 403 6.91 -9.99 49.94
N ILE A 404 6.87 -8.66 50.05
CA ILE A 404 8.07 -7.80 50.17
C ILE A 404 8.90 -8.21 51.38
N GLN A 405 8.27 -8.40 52.55
CA GLN A 405 9.00 -8.84 53.76
C GLN A 405 9.67 -10.20 53.54
N GLN A 406 8.97 -11.17 52.95
CA GLN A 406 9.53 -12.49 52.65
C GLN A 406 10.66 -12.43 51.62
N ALA A 407 10.53 -11.61 50.58
CA ALA A 407 11.57 -11.43 49.58
C ALA A 407 12.85 -10.85 50.18
N VAL A 408 12.71 -9.89 51.08
CA VAL A 408 13.80 -9.24 51.80
C VAL A 408 14.48 -10.21 52.75
N GLU A 409 13.73 -11.05 53.46
CA GLU A 409 14.31 -12.14 54.25
C GLU A 409 15.12 -13.12 53.40
N ARG A 410 14.65 -13.46 52.19
CA ARG A 410 15.42 -14.30 51.26
C ARG A 410 16.73 -13.64 50.86
N ILE A 411 16.71 -12.34 50.55
CA ILE A 411 17.92 -11.56 50.24
C ILE A 411 18.86 -11.53 51.44
N ASN A 412 18.35 -11.23 52.64
CA ASN A 412 19.13 -11.17 53.87
C ASN A 412 19.81 -12.52 54.18
N ARG A 413 19.10 -13.64 54.02
CA ARG A 413 19.68 -14.99 54.19
C ARG A 413 20.80 -15.27 53.18
N ALA A 414 20.60 -14.88 51.92
CA ALA A 414 21.63 -15.03 50.89
C ALA A 414 22.85 -14.15 51.18
N ASN A 415 22.63 -12.89 51.56
CA ASN A 415 23.68 -11.96 51.95
C ASN A 415 24.45 -12.45 53.17
N ALA A 416 23.79 -13.05 54.17
CA ALA A 416 24.45 -13.64 55.33
C ALA A 416 25.37 -14.81 54.93
N ALA A 417 24.90 -15.71 54.07
CA ALA A 417 25.73 -16.82 53.58
C ALA A 417 26.94 -16.34 52.73
N GLU A 418 26.75 -15.31 51.91
CA GLU A 418 27.84 -14.71 51.14
C GLU A 418 28.82 -13.93 52.03
N ASN A 419 28.31 -13.30 53.09
CA ASN A 419 29.12 -12.66 54.12
C ASN A 419 30.02 -13.66 54.87
N ASP A 420 29.56 -14.88 55.14
CA ASP A 420 30.41 -15.92 55.74
C ASP A 420 31.62 -16.25 54.85
N PHE A 421 31.42 -16.27 53.53
CA PHE A 421 32.51 -16.41 52.56
C PHE A 421 33.42 -15.18 52.54
N HIS A 422 32.85 -13.96 52.52
CA HIS A 422 33.63 -12.73 52.61
C HIS A 422 34.48 -12.67 53.87
N LEU A 423 33.98 -13.14 55.03
CA LEU A 423 34.75 -13.22 56.27
C LEU A 423 35.95 -14.17 56.16
N ALA A 424 35.76 -15.33 55.54
CA ALA A 424 36.85 -16.28 55.29
C ALA A 424 37.90 -15.72 54.32
N GLU A 425 37.46 -15.09 53.22
CA GLU A 425 38.36 -14.44 52.26
C GLU A 425 39.10 -13.26 52.90
N ASN A 426 38.40 -12.44 53.69
CA ASN A 426 38.97 -11.26 54.34
C ASN A 426 40.13 -11.60 55.28
N LYS A 427 40.07 -12.73 55.99
CA LYS A 427 41.21 -13.21 56.79
C LYS A 427 42.48 -13.38 55.94
N LEU A 428 42.36 -13.91 54.73
CA LEU A 428 43.48 -14.08 53.79
C LEU A 428 43.91 -12.76 53.17
N ARG A 429 42.95 -11.87 52.83
CA ARG A 429 43.24 -10.55 52.25
C ARG A 429 44.00 -9.66 53.23
N THR A 430 43.62 -9.67 54.51
CA THR A 430 44.33 -8.95 55.57
C THR A 430 45.78 -9.42 55.70
N GLN A 431 46.05 -10.73 55.67
CA GLN A 431 47.43 -11.26 55.68
C GLN A 431 48.26 -10.78 54.47
N LYS A 432 47.62 -10.58 53.31
CA LYS A 432 48.23 -10.08 52.08
C LYS A 432 48.26 -8.56 51.97
N ARG A 433 47.83 -7.81 53.01
CA ARG A 433 47.64 -6.34 52.99
C ARG A 433 46.77 -5.85 51.82
N LEU A 434 45.77 -6.64 51.43
CA LEU A 434 44.78 -6.26 50.44
C LEU A 434 43.54 -5.68 51.15
N PRO A 435 42.84 -4.71 50.54
CA PRO A 435 41.60 -4.17 51.12
C PRO A 435 40.57 -5.29 51.30
N PRO A 436 39.91 -5.40 52.47
CA PRO A 436 38.91 -6.42 52.69
C PRO A 436 37.74 -6.21 51.73
N ARG A 437 37.12 -7.31 51.30
CA ARG A 437 35.82 -7.26 50.65
C ARG A 437 34.77 -6.69 51.60
N PRO A 438 33.87 -5.84 51.08
CA PRO A 438 32.80 -5.27 51.88
C PRO A 438 31.78 -6.33 52.26
N MET A 439 31.14 -6.10 53.41
CA MET A 439 30.05 -6.95 53.87
C MET A 439 28.76 -6.49 53.18
N LEU A 440 27.94 -7.42 52.73
CA LEU A 440 26.62 -7.16 52.21
C LEU A 440 25.68 -6.77 53.35
N PRO A 441 24.79 -5.79 53.13
CA PRO A 441 23.94 -5.29 54.19
C PRO A 441 22.76 -6.22 54.48
N VAL A 442 22.29 -6.19 55.72
CA VAL A 442 21.03 -6.78 56.15
C VAL A 442 20.05 -5.64 56.37
N LEU A 443 19.14 -5.43 55.41
CA LEU A 443 18.19 -4.32 55.42
C LEU A 443 16.77 -4.85 55.61
N THR A 444 15.86 -3.97 56.02
CA THR A 444 14.44 -4.29 56.20
C THR A 444 13.58 -3.23 55.55
N PHE A 445 12.35 -3.56 55.16
CA PHE A 445 11.40 -2.54 54.69
C PHE A 445 10.42 -2.14 55.79
N GLY A 446 10.22 -0.84 55.97
CA GLY A 446 9.01 -0.30 56.56
C GLY A 446 7.93 -0.22 55.49
N VAL A 447 6.76 -0.79 55.73
CA VAL A 447 5.65 -0.77 54.76
C VAL A 447 4.46 -0.05 55.37
N GLY A 448 4.03 1.05 54.74
CA GLY A 448 2.81 1.79 55.06
C GLY A 448 1.74 1.50 54.01
N VAL A 449 0.53 1.16 54.44
CA VAL A 449 -0.60 0.84 53.54
C VAL A 449 -1.83 1.61 54.00
N ASN A 450 -2.52 2.25 53.06
CA ASN A 450 -3.80 2.89 53.33
C ASN A 450 -4.76 2.77 52.14
N SER A 451 -6.05 2.69 52.41
CA SER A 451 -7.10 2.59 51.39
C SER A 451 -8.08 3.74 51.49
N GLY A 452 -8.60 4.19 50.35
CA GLY A 452 -9.61 5.24 50.28
C GLY A 452 -9.66 5.93 48.93
N LEU A 453 -10.50 6.96 48.85
CA LEU A 453 -10.68 7.73 47.62
C LEU A 453 -9.44 8.59 47.32
N ALA A 454 -8.89 8.40 46.13
CA ALA A 454 -7.84 9.25 45.55
C ALA A 454 -8.25 9.76 44.17
N ILE A 455 -7.54 10.77 43.69
CA ILE A 455 -7.61 11.19 42.31
C ILE A 455 -6.47 10.52 41.55
N VAL A 456 -6.80 9.87 40.44
CA VAL A 456 -5.86 9.13 39.60
C VAL A 456 -5.84 9.74 38.21
N GLY A 457 -4.66 9.94 37.64
CA GLY A 457 -4.51 10.47 36.30
C GLY A 457 -3.07 10.75 35.91
N PHE A 458 -2.90 11.32 34.72
CA PHE A 458 -1.61 11.80 34.24
C PHE A 458 -1.29 13.17 34.84
N MET A 459 -0.08 13.33 35.38
CA MET A 459 0.43 14.58 35.94
C MET A 459 1.80 14.91 35.33
N GLY A 460 1.97 16.16 34.86
CA GLY A 460 3.18 16.62 34.15
C GLY A 460 2.87 17.72 33.14
N SER A 461 3.86 18.19 32.39
CA SER A 461 3.67 19.13 31.26
C SER A 461 3.53 18.39 29.93
N GLU A 462 3.03 19.05 28.88
CA GLU A 462 2.99 18.43 27.54
C GLU A 462 4.39 18.15 26.96
N GLU A 463 5.40 18.94 27.36
CA GLU A 463 6.80 18.78 26.90
C GLU A 463 7.59 17.73 27.70
N HIS A 464 7.18 17.39 28.93
CA HIS A 464 7.87 16.42 29.78
C HIS A 464 6.95 15.26 30.17
N LEU A 465 7.41 14.03 29.93
CA LEU A 465 6.73 12.76 30.23
C LEU A 465 5.71 12.86 31.38
N SER A 466 4.43 12.92 31.03
CA SER A 466 3.33 12.85 31.99
C SER A 466 3.36 11.49 32.68
N SER A 467 3.51 11.47 34.00
CA SER A 467 3.50 10.23 34.79
C SER A 467 2.08 9.93 35.25
N TYR A 468 1.65 8.68 35.11
CA TYR A 468 0.38 8.22 35.65
C TYR A 468 0.54 8.00 37.17
N THR A 469 -0.13 8.81 37.98
CA THR A 469 0.10 8.90 39.43
C THR A 469 -1.21 9.09 40.18
N VAL A 470 -1.15 8.96 41.51
CA VAL A 470 -2.28 9.13 42.42
C VAL A 470 -2.00 10.28 43.38
N PHE A 471 -3.01 11.08 43.70
CA PHE A 471 -2.90 12.12 44.73
C PHE A 471 -4.17 12.21 45.58
N GLY A 472 -4.00 12.58 46.85
CA GLY A 472 -5.10 12.72 47.79
C GLY A 472 -4.68 12.44 49.23
N HIS A 473 -5.62 12.60 50.15
CA HIS A 473 -5.36 12.40 51.58
C HIS A 473 -4.89 10.97 51.89
N VAL A 474 -5.42 9.97 51.18
CA VAL A 474 -5.04 8.56 51.36
C VAL A 474 -3.54 8.31 51.15
N VAL A 475 -2.93 8.99 50.15
CA VAL A 475 -1.50 8.90 49.83
C VAL A 475 -0.65 9.45 50.98
N ASN A 476 -1.01 10.63 51.49
CA ASN A 476 -0.29 11.27 52.58
C ASN A 476 -0.38 10.51 53.91
N VAL A 477 -1.46 9.75 54.12
CA VAL A 477 -1.60 8.90 55.30
C VAL A 477 -0.81 7.60 55.13
N ALA A 478 -0.75 7.01 53.93
CA ALA A 478 0.08 5.85 53.66
C ALA A 478 1.59 6.14 53.78
N SER A 479 2.01 7.37 53.49
CA SER A 479 3.42 7.79 53.55
C SER A 479 3.91 8.15 54.95
N ARG A 480 3.00 8.32 55.93
CA ARG A 480 3.31 8.61 57.34
C ARG A 480 3.44 7.31 58.10
#